data_AF-A0AAU8F345-F1
#
_entry.id   AF-A0AAU8F345-F1
#
_cell.length_a   1.000
_cell.length_b   1.000
_cell.length_c   1.000
_cell.angle_alpha   90.00
_cell.angle_beta   90.00
_cell.angle_gamma   90.00
#
_symmetry.space_group_name_H-M   'P 1'
#
loop_
_entity.id
_entity.type
_entity.pdbx_description
1 polymer ?
#
loop_
_entity_poly.entity_id
_entity_poly.type
_entity_poly.pdbx_seq_one_letter_code
_entity_poly.pdbx_strand_id
1 'polypeptide(L)'
;MTENREHKGYYWLASEWGNLLWACLICNSQGNKGNKFPLIAGSNYAFKSSDDISFEASLLINPCEENPELHLEYTYEGFIIGTTDKGEKSVEVYGLDRPDLKVDRLRNVNEIKRLIGMMLNVISTSTLLIDLPDNVKSEAINEQLKKNKNLIDEYTDALQERLEAKSEFAGMNRFLINAYRNKYKDNEIFMKVTEKLLDQ
;
A
#
# COMPACT_ATOMS: atom_id res chain seq x y z
N MET A 1 -11.78 -24.84 -2.94
CA MET A 1 -11.75 -26.09 -2.18
C MET A 1 -10.50 -25.99 -1.34
N THR A 2 -10.48 -26.58 -0.14
CA THR A 2 -9.20 -26.95 0.46
C THR A 2 -8.41 -27.77 -0.57
N GLU A 3 -7.09 -27.64 -0.61
CA GLU A 3 -6.29 -28.43 -1.55
C GLU A 3 -6.46 -29.94 -1.27
N ASN A 4 -6.85 -30.27 -0.03
CA ASN A 4 -7.35 -31.59 0.34
C ASN A 4 -8.81 -31.81 -0.12
N ARG A 5 -9.03 -32.80 -0.99
CA ARG A 5 -10.35 -33.20 -1.53
C ARG A 5 -11.25 -33.92 -0.52
N GLU A 6 -10.69 -34.51 0.52
CA GLU A 6 -11.45 -35.20 1.57
C GLU A 6 -12.03 -34.22 2.60
N HIS A 7 -11.47 -33.01 2.65
CA HIS A 7 -11.87 -31.99 3.60
C HIS A 7 -13.19 -31.32 3.15
N LYS A 8 -14.22 -31.43 4.00
CA LYS A 8 -15.60 -31.00 3.70
C LYS A 8 -15.83 -29.49 3.88
N GLY A 9 -14.79 -28.76 4.27
CA GLY A 9 -14.84 -27.33 4.56
C GLY A 9 -15.00 -27.04 6.05
N TYR A 10 -14.66 -25.82 6.45
CA TYR A 10 -14.69 -25.35 7.84
C TYR A 10 -16.09 -24.89 8.25
N TYR A 11 -17.10 -25.76 8.11
CA TYR A 11 -18.51 -25.40 8.36
C TYR A 11 -18.75 -24.92 9.80
N TRP A 12 -17.99 -25.41 10.76
CA TRP A 12 -18.10 -25.02 12.17
C TRP A 12 -17.54 -23.63 12.46
N LEU A 13 -16.67 -23.08 11.60
CA LEU A 13 -16.15 -21.72 11.71
C LEU A 13 -17.01 -20.69 10.96
N ALA A 14 -17.98 -21.15 10.16
CA ALA A 14 -18.73 -20.28 9.26
C ALA A 14 -19.57 -19.22 9.98
N SER A 15 -19.89 -19.44 11.26
CA SER A 15 -20.69 -18.53 12.10
C SER A 15 -19.89 -17.92 13.25
N GLU A 16 -18.58 -18.14 13.29
CA GLU A 16 -17.72 -17.54 14.31
C GLU A 16 -17.43 -16.08 13.95
N TRP A 17 -17.79 -15.15 14.83
CA TRP A 17 -17.62 -13.71 14.56
C TRP A 17 -16.17 -13.33 14.24
N GLY A 18 -15.21 -13.94 14.93
CA GLY A 18 -13.78 -13.74 14.67
C GLY A 18 -13.30 -14.27 13.31
N ASN A 19 -14.09 -15.09 12.64
CA ASN A 19 -13.77 -15.67 11.33
C ASN A 19 -14.48 -14.95 10.15
N LEU A 20 -15.21 -13.85 10.42
CA LEU A 20 -15.91 -13.07 9.41
C LEU A 20 -15.10 -11.84 9.02
N LEU A 21 -14.57 -11.86 7.79
CA LEU A 21 -13.86 -10.73 7.20
C LEU A 21 -14.69 -10.08 6.09
N TRP A 22 -14.67 -8.76 6.04
CA TRP A 22 -15.24 -8.00 4.92
C TRP A 22 -14.36 -8.15 3.69
N ALA A 23 -14.93 -8.64 2.60
CA ALA A 23 -14.21 -8.89 1.36
C ALA A 23 -15.01 -8.40 0.15
N CYS A 24 -14.30 -7.95 -0.89
CA CYS A 24 -14.93 -7.57 -2.14
C CYS A 24 -15.55 -8.80 -2.84
N LEU A 25 -16.64 -8.61 -3.59
CA LEU A 25 -17.34 -9.71 -4.29
C LEU A 25 -16.40 -10.51 -5.20
N ILE A 26 -15.52 -9.82 -5.93
CA ILE A 26 -14.54 -10.44 -6.83
C ILE A 26 -13.50 -11.22 -6.02
N CYS A 27 -13.00 -10.63 -4.94
CA CYS A 27 -11.98 -11.19 -4.05
C CYS A 27 -12.48 -12.51 -3.43
N ASN A 28 -13.74 -12.53 -2.99
CA ASN A 28 -14.38 -13.69 -2.36
C ASN A 28 -15.12 -14.61 -3.36
N SER A 29 -14.90 -14.46 -4.66
CA SER A 29 -15.51 -15.31 -5.68
C SER A 29 -14.77 -16.64 -5.87
N GLN A 30 -15.40 -17.61 -6.55
CA GLN A 30 -14.77 -18.90 -6.87
C GLN A 30 -13.52 -18.79 -7.76
N GLY A 31 -13.38 -17.72 -8.55
CA GLY A 31 -12.18 -17.46 -9.35
C GLY A 31 -10.97 -17.08 -8.50
N ASN A 32 -11.20 -16.37 -7.38
CA ASN A 32 -10.16 -15.90 -6.46
C ASN A 32 -10.21 -16.70 -5.17
N LYS A 33 -10.45 -16.08 -4.00
CA LYS A 33 -10.36 -16.76 -2.71
C LYS A 33 -11.37 -17.90 -2.62
N GLY A 34 -12.66 -17.58 -2.74
CA GLY A 34 -13.78 -18.49 -2.54
C GLY A 34 -13.55 -19.42 -1.34
N ASN A 35 -13.57 -20.72 -1.62
CA ASN A 35 -13.32 -21.77 -0.62
C ASN A 35 -11.89 -22.33 -0.66
N LYS A 36 -10.89 -21.55 -1.10
CA LYS A 36 -9.46 -21.91 -1.07
C LYS A 36 -8.87 -21.52 0.29
N PHE A 37 -8.26 -22.50 0.96
CA PHE A 37 -7.57 -22.37 2.24
C PHE A 37 -6.25 -23.15 2.16
N PRO A 38 -5.26 -22.65 1.39
CA PRO A 38 -3.96 -23.31 1.28
C PRO A 38 -3.21 -23.20 2.62
N LEU A 39 -2.52 -24.28 2.99
CA LEU A 39 -1.67 -24.33 4.17
C LEU A 39 -0.20 -24.48 3.74
N ILE A 40 0.73 -24.15 4.63
CA ILE A 40 2.15 -24.44 4.45
C ILE A 40 2.34 -25.96 4.28
N ALA A 41 3.28 -26.35 3.42
CA ALA A 41 3.62 -27.75 3.22
C ALA A 41 3.98 -28.44 4.55
N GLY A 42 3.35 -29.59 4.83
CA GLY A 42 3.52 -30.33 6.10
C GLY A 42 2.54 -29.91 7.21
N SER A 43 1.74 -28.86 7.02
CA SER A 43 0.60 -28.56 7.88
C SER A 43 -0.54 -29.54 7.66
N ASN A 44 -1.30 -29.84 8.71
CA ASN A 44 -2.47 -30.72 8.64
C ASN A 44 -3.76 -29.90 8.72
N TYR A 45 -4.73 -30.23 7.88
CA TYR A 45 -6.07 -29.66 7.97
C TYR A 45 -6.79 -30.17 9.22
N ALA A 46 -7.48 -29.29 9.94
CA ALA A 46 -8.50 -29.60 10.93
C ALA A 46 -9.79 -29.97 10.19
N PHE A 47 -10.38 -31.13 10.49
CA PHE A 47 -11.54 -31.67 9.74
C PHE A 47 -12.88 -31.46 10.45
N LYS A 48 -12.87 -31.17 11.75
CA LYS A 48 -14.07 -31.01 12.58
C LYS A 48 -13.83 -30.01 13.71
N SER A 49 -14.91 -29.59 14.36
CA SER A 49 -14.90 -28.60 15.45
C SER A 49 -14.14 -29.02 16.71
N SER A 50 -13.84 -30.31 16.89
CA SER A 50 -13.05 -30.80 18.02
C SER A 50 -11.56 -30.91 17.73
N ASP A 51 -11.13 -30.64 16.50
CA ASP A 51 -9.71 -30.55 16.16
C ASP A 51 -9.17 -29.18 16.57
N ASP A 52 -7.90 -29.13 16.98
CA ASP A 52 -7.23 -27.88 17.36
C ASP A 52 -6.68 -27.19 16.11
N ILE A 53 -7.31 -26.08 15.73
CA ILE A 53 -6.95 -25.31 14.53
C ILE A 53 -5.63 -24.56 14.67
N SER A 54 -5.10 -24.39 15.89
CA SER A 54 -3.83 -23.70 16.10
C SER A 54 -2.62 -24.44 15.51
N PHE A 55 -2.80 -25.72 15.16
CA PHE A 55 -1.81 -26.51 14.42
C PHE A 55 -1.82 -26.26 12.91
N GLU A 56 -2.81 -25.55 12.37
CA GLU A 56 -2.80 -25.13 10.97
C GLU A 56 -1.90 -23.92 10.76
N ALA A 57 -1.07 -23.99 9.72
CA ALA A 57 -0.29 -22.85 9.26
C ALA A 57 -0.85 -22.36 7.92
N SER A 58 -1.71 -21.33 7.95
CA SER A 58 -2.29 -20.71 6.75
C SER A 58 -1.23 -20.09 5.85
N LEU A 59 -1.36 -20.32 4.54
CA LEU A 59 -0.54 -19.68 3.50
C LEU A 59 -1.19 -18.41 2.93
N LEU A 60 -2.32 -17.96 3.48
CA LEU A 60 -2.96 -16.70 3.11
C LEU A 60 -2.78 -15.65 4.21
N ILE A 61 -2.47 -14.42 3.81
CA ILE A 61 -2.38 -13.26 4.70
C ILE A 61 -3.77 -12.92 5.24
N ASN A 62 -3.89 -12.83 6.56
CA ASN A 62 -5.06 -12.28 7.25
C ASN A 62 -4.76 -10.83 7.68
N PRO A 63 -5.22 -9.81 6.92
CA PRO A 63 -4.91 -8.41 7.23
C PRO A 63 -5.47 -7.91 8.58
N CYS A 64 -6.35 -8.67 9.24
CA CYS A 64 -6.85 -8.35 10.57
C CYS A 64 -5.93 -8.84 11.70
N GLU A 65 -5.00 -9.75 11.40
CA GLU A 65 -4.14 -10.40 12.40
C GLU A 65 -2.64 -10.18 12.12
N GLU A 66 -2.27 -9.92 10.87
CA GLU A 66 -0.88 -9.70 10.46
C GLU A 66 -0.75 -8.50 9.52
N ASN A 67 0.42 -7.87 9.51
CA ASN A 67 0.71 -6.75 8.62
C ASN A 67 1.04 -7.26 7.20
N PRO A 68 0.21 -6.96 6.16
CA PRO A 68 0.47 -7.41 4.80
C PRO A 68 1.79 -6.90 4.20
N GLU A 69 2.30 -5.76 4.67
CA GLU A 69 3.55 -5.16 4.17
C GLU A 69 4.80 -5.98 4.51
N LEU A 70 4.70 -6.94 5.44
CA LEU A 70 5.77 -7.91 5.71
C LEU A 70 5.89 -8.98 4.62
N HIS A 71 4.93 -9.06 3.71
CA HIS A 71 4.81 -10.12 2.72
C HIS A 71 4.57 -9.61 1.30
N LEU A 72 4.29 -8.31 1.15
CA LEU A 72 3.92 -7.69 -0.11
C LEU A 72 4.77 -6.46 -0.34
N GLU A 73 5.32 -6.37 -1.55
CA GLU A 73 5.98 -5.19 -2.08
C GLU A 73 5.28 -4.69 -3.34
N TYR A 74 5.68 -3.50 -3.79
CA TYR A 74 5.18 -2.90 -5.02
C TYR A 74 6.32 -2.44 -5.91
N THR A 75 6.00 -2.12 -7.16
CA THR A 75 6.93 -1.46 -8.10
C THR A 75 6.55 0.00 -8.28
N TYR A 76 7.42 0.80 -8.91
CA TYR A 76 7.09 2.18 -9.29
C TYR A 76 5.95 2.27 -10.31
N GLU A 77 5.61 1.16 -10.96
CA GLU A 77 4.49 1.03 -11.92
C GLU A 77 3.21 0.49 -11.26
N GLY A 78 3.25 0.16 -9.96
CA GLY A 78 2.09 -0.33 -9.22
C GLY A 78 1.81 -1.82 -9.40
N PHE A 79 2.78 -2.60 -9.91
CA PHE A 79 2.71 -4.06 -9.80
C PHE A 79 2.90 -4.49 -8.35
N ILE A 80 2.14 -5.49 -7.92
CA ILE A 80 2.22 -6.09 -6.59
C ILE A 80 3.05 -7.36 -6.65
N ILE A 81 3.93 -7.54 -5.67
CA ILE A 81 4.88 -8.66 -5.60
C ILE A 81 4.72 -9.31 -4.22
N GLY A 82 4.56 -10.64 -4.19
CA GLY A 82 4.71 -11.40 -2.96
C GLY A 82 6.19 -11.64 -2.67
N THR A 83 6.67 -11.27 -1.49
CA THR A 83 8.08 -11.42 -1.09
C THR A 83 8.34 -12.62 -0.18
N THR A 84 7.28 -13.32 0.20
CA THR A 84 7.30 -14.56 0.99
C THR A 84 6.34 -15.56 0.37
N ASP A 85 6.47 -16.85 0.69
CA ASP A 85 5.54 -17.90 0.23
C ASP A 85 4.06 -17.54 0.51
N LYS A 86 3.81 -16.90 1.67
CA LYS A 86 2.50 -16.42 2.09
C LYS A 86 2.02 -15.24 1.22
N GLY A 87 2.92 -14.32 0.91
CA GLY A 87 2.68 -13.19 0.02
C GLY A 87 2.37 -13.64 -1.40
N GLU A 88 3.20 -14.51 -1.97
CA GLU A 88 3.03 -15.07 -3.31
C GLU A 88 1.70 -15.80 -3.44
N LYS A 89 1.38 -16.69 -2.48
CA LYS A 89 0.12 -17.40 -2.46
C LYS A 89 -1.07 -16.45 -2.30
N SER A 90 -0.94 -15.39 -1.51
CA SER A 90 -1.99 -14.39 -1.34
C SER A 90 -2.24 -13.58 -2.63
N VAL A 91 -1.18 -13.18 -3.34
CA VAL A 91 -1.30 -12.49 -4.64
C VAL A 91 -2.03 -13.37 -5.64
N GLU A 92 -1.68 -14.65 -5.71
CA GLU A 92 -2.32 -15.65 -6.56
C GLU A 92 -3.79 -15.87 -6.18
N VAL A 93 -4.04 -16.26 -4.93
CA VAL A 93 -5.36 -16.75 -4.47
C VAL A 93 -6.37 -15.61 -4.37
N TYR A 94 -5.98 -14.45 -3.88
CA TYR A 94 -6.87 -13.29 -3.84
C TYR A 94 -7.04 -12.62 -5.20
N GLY A 95 -6.23 -13.00 -6.20
CA GLY A 95 -6.23 -12.41 -7.53
C GLY A 95 -5.87 -10.93 -7.47
N LEU A 96 -4.80 -10.59 -6.74
CA LEU A 96 -4.37 -9.20 -6.54
C LEU A 96 -3.75 -8.61 -7.81
N ASP A 97 -3.30 -9.44 -8.76
CA ASP A 97 -2.66 -9.00 -10.01
C ASP A 97 -3.58 -9.02 -11.25
N ARG A 98 -4.90 -8.93 -11.03
CA ARG A 98 -5.90 -8.91 -12.11
C ARG A 98 -5.96 -7.57 -12.87
N PRO A 99 -6.43 -7.56 -14.14
CA PRO A 99 -6.33 -6.39 -15.02
C PRO A 99 -6.98 -5.11 -14.51
N ASP A 100 -8.17 -5.19 -13.91
CA ASP A 100 -8.88 -4.04 -13.32
C ASP A 100 -8.05 -3.39 -12.22
N LEU A 101 -7.52 -4.18 -11.28
CA LEU A 101 -6.66 -3.67 -10.22
C LEU A 101 -5.35 -3.08 -10.74
N LYS A 102 -4.77 -3.64 -11.81
CA LYS A 102 -3.56 -3.07 -12.44
C LYS A 102 -3.84 -1.67 -12.97
N VAL A 103 -4.98 -1.47 -13.64
CA VAL A 103 -5.37 -0.17 -14.18
C VAL A 103 -5.59 0.83 -13.04
N ASP A 104 -6.28 0.43 -11.97
CA ASP A 104 -6.53 1.32 -10.83
C ASP A 104 -5.25 1.65 -10.05
N ARG A 105 -4.38 0.66 -9.81
CA ARG A 105 -3.06 0.91 -9.22
C ARG A 105 -2.21 1.84 -10.06
N LEU A 106 -2.19 1.66 -11.39
CA LEU A 106 -1.45 2.54 -12.30
C LEU A 106 -2.01 3.98 -12.27
N ARG A 107 -3.34 4.15 -12.21
CA ARG A 107 -3.95 5.48 -12.03
C ARG A 107 -3.48 6.12 -10.73
N ASN A 108 -3.47 5.37 -9.64
CA ASN A 108 -3.04 5.85 -8.34
C ASN A 108 -1.54 6.20 -8.30
N VAL A 109 -0.69 5.35 -8.90
CA VAL A 109 0.76 5.61 -9.09
C VAL A 109 0.99 6.92 -9.83
N ASN A 110 0.29 7.14 -10.94
CA ASN A 110 0.46 8.34 -11.76
C ASN A 110 0.08 9.60 -10.98
N GLU A 111 -0.91 9.51 -10.10
CA GLU A 111 -1.34 10.62 -9.28
C GLU A 111 -0.31 10.96 -8.19
N ILE A 112 0.24 9.97 -7.49
CA ILE A 112 1.35 10.19 -6.54
C ILE A 112 2.57 10.78 -7.26
N LYS A 113 2.92 10.21 -8.43
CA LYS A 113 4.03 10.70 -9.25
C LYS A 113 3.81 12.15 -9.69
N ARG A 114 2.58 12.52 -10.06
CA ARG A 114 2.20 13.90 -10.42
C ARG A 114 2.39 14.85 -9.24
N LEU A 115 1.86 14.52 -8.07
CA LEU A 115 1.97 15.34 -6.86
C LEU A 115 3.44 15.58 -6.47
N ILE A 116 4.24 14.51 -6.43
CA ILE A 116 5.67 14.60 -6.12
C ILE A 116 6.42 15.41 -7.19
N GLY A 117 6.12 15.18 -8.47
CA GLY A 117 6.74 15.93 -9.57
C GLY A 117 6.44 17.43 -9.50
N MET A 118 5.18 17.81 -9.22
CA MET A 118 4.80 19.21 -9.04
C MET A 118 5.48 19.83 -7.81
N MET A 119 5.54 19.10 -6.70
CA MET A 119 6.25 19.53 -5.50
C MET A 119 7.73 19.80 -5.78
N LEU A 120 8.42 18.86 -6.45
CA LEU A 120 9.83 19.02 -6.80
C LEU A 120 10.09 20.21 -7.73
N ASN A 121 9.20 20.48 -8.69
CA ASN A 121 9.31 21.65 -9.56
C ASN A 121 9.17 22.96 -8.77
N VAL A 122 8.23 23.03 -7.82
CA VAL A 122 8.06 24.19 -6.94
C VAL A 122 9.26 24.36 -6.01
N ILE A 123 9.80 23.28 -5.45
CA ILE A 123 11.02 23.29 -4.63
C ILE A 123 12.21 23.81 -5.45
N SER A 124 12.42 23.28 -6.65
CA SER A 124 13.53 23.70 -7.52
C SER A 124 13.44 25.19 -7.86
N THR A 125 12.25 25.68 -8.20
CA THR A 125 12.02 27.11 -8.50
C THR A 125 12.25 27.97 -7.26
N SER A 126 11.79 27.52 -6.09
CA SER A 126 11.96 28.26 -4.84
C SER A 126 13.42 28.35 -4.41
N THR A 127 14.19 27.29 -4.61
CA THR A 127 15.62 27.27 -4.31
C THR A 127 16.36 28.33 -5.13
N LEU A 128 16.09 28.40 -6.44
CA LEU A 128 16.67 29.44 -7.31
C LEU A 128 16.33 30.87 -6.86
N LEU A 129 15.11 31.10 -6.36
CA LEU A 129 14.69 32.41 -5.86
C LEU A 129 15.34 32.76 -4.52
N ILE A 130 15.56 31.77 -3.64
CA ILE A 130 16.22 31.97 -2.34
C ILE A 130 17.70 32.33 -2.54
N ASP A 131 18.35 31.72 -3.52
CA ASP A 131 19.76 31.92 -3.85
C ASP A 131 20.05 33.25 -4.57
N LEU A 132 19.01 34.02 -4.91
CA LEU A 132 19.20 35.35 -5.48
C LEU A 132 19.91 36.28 -4.49
N PRO A 133 20.82 37.15 -4.97
CA PRO A 133 21.43 38.20 -4.14
C PRO A 133 20.40 39.08 -3.43
N ASP A 134 20.67 39.51 -2.20
CA ASP A 134 19.71 40.26 -1.39
C ASP A 134 19.27 41.58 -2.03
N ASN A 135 20.12 42.21 -2.84
CA ASN A 135 19.78 43.42 -3.60
C ASN A 135 18.76 43.17 -4.74
N VAL A 136 18.53 41.90 -5.10
CA VAL A 136 17.54 41.48 -6.09
C VAL A 136 16.23 41.03 -5.43
N LYS A 137 16.27 40.61 -4.16
CA LYS A 137 15.08 40.18 -3.41
C LYS A 137 14.10 41.33 -3.25
N SER A 138 12.95 41.20 -3.89
CA SER A 138 11.85 42.15 -3.86
C SER A 138 10.66 41.62 -3.09
N GLU A 139 9.71 42.49 -2.75
CA GLU A 139 8.44 42.09 -2.16
C GLU A 139 7.71 41.05 -3.03
N ALA A 140 7.76 41.20 -4.36
CA ALA A 140 7.19 40.24 -5.30
C ALA A 140 7.85 38.85 -5.22
N ILE A 141 9.18 38.78 -5.02
CA ILE A 141 9.88 37.49 -4.83
C ILE A 141 9.44 36.84 -3.50
N ASN A 142 9.34 37.62 -2.43
CA ASN A 142 8.86 37.12 -1.14
C ASN A 142 7.41 36.62 -1.21
N GLU A 143 6.54 37.33 -1.94
CA GLU A 143 5.17 36.89 -2.19
C GLU A 143 5.13 35.58 -2.99
N GLN A 144 5.98 35.45 -4.01
CA GLN A 144 6.10 34.22 -4.79
C GLN A 144 6.60 33.04 -3.94
N LEU A 145 7.61 33.25 -3.08
CA LEU A 145 8.09 32.23 -2.15
C LEU A 145 6.99 31.78 -1.18
N LYS A 146 6.16 32.72 -0.69
CA LYS A 146 5.00 32.39 0.14
C LYS A 146 3.97 31.56 -0.62
N LYS A 147 3.66 31.90 -1.88
CA LYS A 147 2.77 31.10 -2.74
C LYS A 147 3.31 29.70 -2.97
N ASN A 148 4.61 29.59 -3.26
CA ASN A 148 5.29 28.31 -3.46
C ASN A 148 5.24 27.43 -2.20
N LYS A 149 5.45 28.03 -1.01
CA LYS A 149 5.31 27.32 0.26
C LYS A 149 3.90 26.73 0.42
N ASN A 150 2.86 27.54 0.20
CA ASN A 150 1.48 27.07 0.30
C ASN A 150 1.18 25.90 -0.65
N LEU A 151 1.72 25.93 -1.88
CA LEU A 151 1.59 24.82 -2.82
C LEU A 151 2.29 23.56 -2.33
N ILE A 152 3.48 23.68 -1.74
CA ILE A 152 4.18 22.53 -1.15
C ILE A 152 3.37 21.94 0.00
N ASP A 153 2.81 22.78 0.86
CA ASP A 153 1.96 22.35 1.97
C ASP A 153 0.73 21.58 1.45
N GLU A 154 0.04 22.12 0.42
CA GLU A 154 -1.10 21.47 -0.24
C GLU A 154 -0.75 20.10 -0.83
N TYR A 155 0.37 20.00 -1.57
CA TYR A 155 0.81 18.70 -2.12
C TYR A 155 1.17 17.71 -1.01
N THR A 156 1.75 18.18 0.09
CA THR A 156 2.12 17.30 1.20
C THR A 156 0.88 16.80 1.94
N ASP A 157 -0.13 17.65 2.13
CA ASP A 157 -1.41 17.24 2.73
C ASP A 157 -2.16 16.25 1.83
N ALA A 158 -2.15 16.46 0.51
CA ALA A 158 -2.72 15.50 -0.45
C ALA A 158 -1.99 14.13 -0.43
N LEU A 159 -0.68 14.12 -0.19
CA LEU A 159 0.06 12.88 0.01
C LEU A 159 -0.26 12.24 1.37
N GLN A 160 -0.44 13.04 2.41
CA GLN A 160 -0.79 12.57 3.75
C GLN A 160 -2.15 11.85 3.78
N GLU A 161 -3.17 12.42 3.13
CA GLU A 161 -4.51 11.81 3.05
C GLU A 161 -4.45 10.40 2.42
N ARG A 162 -3.54 10.20 1.46
CA ARG A 162 -3.35 8.90 0.80
C ARG A 162 -2.70 7.85 1.69
N LEU A 163 -2.05 8.24 2.78
CA LEU A 163 -1.43 7.32 3.73
C LEU A 163 -2.42 6.81 4.79
N GLU A 164 -3.58 7.48 4.94
CA GLU A 164 -4.61 7.07 5.90
C GLU A 164 -5.06 5.62 5.67
N ALA A 165 -5.31 4.88 6.75
CA ALA A 165 -5.65 3.45 6.69
C ALA A 165 -6.90 3.12 5.85
N LYS A 166 -7.85 4.07 5.74
CA LYS A 166 -9.06 3.93 4.92
C LYS A 166 -8.84 4.24 3.44
N SER A 167 -7.70 4.83 3.08
CA SER A 167 -7.42 5.26 1.71
C SER A 167 -7.14 4.06 0.82
N GLU A 168 -7.62 4.15 -0.43
CA GLU A 168 -7.36 3.10 -1.40
C GLU A 168 -5.86 2.90 -1.61
N PHE A 169 -5.44 1.65 -1.64
CA PHE A 169 -4.05 1.26 -1.82
C PHE A 169 -3.09 1.82 -0.76
N ALA A 170 -3.54 2.04 0.48
CA ALA A 170 -2.71 2.63 1.56
C ALA A 170 -1.30 1.99 1.69
N GLY A 171 -1.18 0.67 1.63
CA GLY A 171 0.12 -0.02 1.67
C GLY A 171 1.02 0.30 0.46
N MET A 172 0.44 0.38 -0.74
CA MET A 172 1.17 0.81 -1.95
C MET A 172 1.56 2.30 -1.86
N ASN A 173 0.70 3.14 -1.29
CA ASN A 173 0.96 4.57 -1.12
C ASN A 173 2.17 4.78 -0.20
N ARG A 174 2.21 4.07 0.94
CA ARG A 174 3.36 4.04 1.85
C ARG A 174 4.63 3.59 1.13
N PHE A 175 4.57 2.47 0.41
CA PHE A 175 5.70 1.98 -0.37
C PHE A 175 6.24 3.04 -1.35
N LEU A 176 5.35 3.61 -2.19
CA LEU A 176 5.74 4.56 -3.23
C LEU A 176 6.32 5.85 -2.64
N ILE A 177 5.69 6.40 -1.60
CA ILE A 177 6.16 7.64 -0.96
C ILE A 177 7.54 7.41 -0.34
N ASN A 178 7.75 6.28 0.35
CA ASN A 178 9.07 5.92 0.88
C ASN A 178 10.11 5.71 -0.23
N ALA A 179 9.72 5.04 -1.32
CA ALA A 179 10.58 4.83 -2.48
C ALA A 179 10.98 6.16 -3.15
N TYR A 180 10.09 7.15 -3.20
CA TYR A 180 10.42 8.48 -3.71
C TYR A 180 11.26 9.30 -2.73
N ARG A 181 11.00 9.23 -1.42
CA ARG A 181 11.89 9.82 -0.39
C ARG A 181 13.31 9.28 -0.52
N ASN A 182 13.47 7.97 -0.65
CA ASN A 182 14.77 7.35 -0.87
C ASN A 182 15.43 7.79 -2.19
N LYS A 183 14.64 7.89 -3.27
CA LYS A 183 15.12 8.36 -4.59
C LYS A 183 15.63 9.81 -4.56
N TYR A 184 14.98 10.68 -3.79
CA TYR A 184 15.32 12.10 -3.69
C TYR A 184 15.96 12.48 -2.35
N LYS A 185 16.65 11.52 -1.71
CA LYS A 185 17.27 11.68 -0.39
C LYS A 185 18.27 12.84 -0.29
N ASP A 186 18.89 13.21 -1.41
CA ASP A 186 19.89 14.28 -1.48
C ASP A 186 19.24 15.67 -1.61
N ASN A 187 17.91 15.76 -1.77
CA ASN A 187 17.17 17.02 -1.78
C ASN A 187 16.69 17.34 -0.36
N GLU A 188 17.47 18.15 0.37
CA GLU A 188 17.20 18.50 1.77
C GLU A 188 15.81 19.12 2.00
N ILE A 189 15.38 20.02 1.11
CA ILE A 189 14.07 20.67 1.22
C ILE A 189 12.96 19.62 1.05
N PHE A 190 13.05 18.77 0.03
CA PHE A 190 12.08 17.69 -0.19
C PHE A 190 12.00 16.77 1.01
N MET A 191 13.14 16.35 1.56
CA MET A 191 13.19 15.47 2.73
C MET A 191 12.55 16.10 3.96
N LYS A 192 12.79 17.40 4.18
CA LYS A 192 12.22 18.17 5.28
C LYS A 192 10.71 18.35 5.16
N VAL A 193 10.20 18.72 3.99
CA VAL A 193 8.75 18.97 3.83
C VAL A 193 7.95 17.68 3.87
N THR A 194 8.54 16.56 3.44
CA THR A 194 7.89 15.24 3.47
C THR A 194 8.19 14.44 4.74
N GLU A 195 8.88 15.01 5.73
CA GLU A 195 9.25 14.31 6.98
C GLU A 195 8.01 13.82 7.74
N LYS A 196 6.95 14.64 7.82
CA LYS A 196 5.68 14.30 8.46
C LYS A 196 4.96 13.08 7.84
N LEU A 197 5.35 12.66 6.63
CA LEU A 197 4.77 11.50 5.96
C LEU A 197 5.29 10.16 6.52
N LEU A 198 6.28 10.16 7.43
CA LEU A 198 6.88 8.95 8.00
C LEU A 198 6.21 8.42 9.27
N ASP A 199 5.40 9.23 9.95
CA ASP A 199 4.89 8.94 11.29
C ASP A 199 3.61 8.06 11.32
N GLN A 200 3.42 7.16 10.35
CA GLN A 200 2.19 6.34 10.21
C GLN A 200 2.45 4.84 10.08
#